data_AF-A0A7X5VU35-F1
#
_entry.id   AF-A0A7X5VU35-F1
#
_cell.length_a   1.000
_cell.length_b   1.000
_cell.length_c   1.000
_cell.angle_alpha   90.00
_cell.angle_beta   90.00
_cell.angle_gamma   90.00
#
_symmetry.space_group_name_H-M   'P 1'
#
loop_
_entity.id
_entity.type
_entity.pdbx_description
1 polymer ?
#
loop_
_entity_poly.entity_id
_entity_poly.type
_entity_poly.pdbx_seq_one_letter_code
_entity_poly.pdbx_strand_id
1 'polypeptide(L)'
;MATLLCLAEVADGCEGLFGRPNEITGLDDSRCSARCECEDGVFEPPDYTEEDIRELNGWVLLDPPAELIADPYAAPAGQAPLDEKVCAVVPESPEARTYRLESFDSEQAVREAGGWITHTGACGVCSSLADLAVYMRESDLATPVRRCALKNFFGSMESHLACLEAIGFQRPCAQIWYYNTRHTRQECSRPCLAGLGATYHDDDGALNECIRCDEDRSGPVFKAVSGRTRRNSGLPSALCRPCDTVSRIVHRYPPTPEESP
;
A
#
# COMPACT_ATOMS: atom_id res chain seq x y z
N MET A 1 25.35 2.82 -28.42
CA MET A 1 26.23 3.31 -27.34
C MET A 1 25.32 3.82 -26.23
N ALA A 2 25.33 3.10 -25.10
CA ALA A 2 24.74 3.42 -23.79
C ALA A 2 23.25 3.83 -23.74
N THR A 3 22.36 2.84 -23.64
CA THR A 3 21.05 3.01 -22.99
C THR A 3 21.22 2.62 -21.53
N LEU A 4 20.97 3.57 -20.65
CA LEU A 4 21.15 3.48 -19.20
C LEU A 4 20.23 2.40 -18.62
N LEU A 5 20.81 1.58 -17.75
CA LEU A 5 20.15 0.53 -16.99
C LEU A 5 19.20 1.14 -15.95
N CYS A 6 17.92 0.79 -16.02
CA CYS A 6 17.02 0.83 -14.85
C CYS A 6 17.10 -0.55 -14.19
N LEU A 7 18.12 -0.72 -13.34
CA LEU A 7 18.16 -1.81 -12.38
C LEU A 7 17.44 -1.30 -11.13
N ALA A 8 16.39 -1.99 -10.70
CA ALA A 8 15.96 -1.91 -9.31
C ALA A 8 16.99 -2.61 -8.43
N GLU A 9 18.13 -1.95 -8.23
CA GLU A 9 18.98 -2.19 -7.08
C GLU A 9 18.32 -1.53 -5.86
N VAL A 10 18.30 -2.26 -4.75
CA VAL A 10 17.91 -1.72 -3.45
C VAL A 10 18.83 -0.53 -3.17
N ALA A 11 18.24 0.67 -3.09
CA ALA A 11 18.98 1.91 -2.98
C ALA A 11 19.60 2.03 -1.58
N ASP A 12 20.82 1.52 -1.41
CA ASP A 12 21.70 2.00 -0.34
C ASP A 12 22.01 3.47 -0.65
N GLY A 13 21.38 4.41 0.05
CA GLY A 13 21.74 5.83 -0.01
C GLY A 13 20.60 6.85 -0.20
N CYS A 14 19.33 6.49 0.00
CA CYS A 14 18.27 7.49 0.05
C CYS A 14 18.13 8.11 1.45
N GLU A 15 18.29 9.44 1.57
CA GLU A 15 18.14 10.15 2.85
C GLU A 15 16.72 10.72 3.03
N GLY A 16 16.27 10.79 4.30
CA GLY A 16 15.03 11.46 4.69
C GLY A 16 13.82 10.54 4.86
N LEU A 17 12.69 11.16 5.22
CA LEU A 17 11.41 10.47 5.34
C LEU A 17 10.49 10.84 4.18
N PHE A 18 9.92 9.83 3.57
CA PHE A 18 8.93 9.90 2.52
C PHE A 18 7.51 9.86 3.07
N GLY A 19 6.68 10.83 2.70
CA GLY A 19 5.28 10.87 3.08
C GLY A 19 4.57 12.15 2.67
N ARG A 20 3.35 12.33 3.15
CA ARG A 20 2.58 13.57 3.00
C ARG A 20 2.04 13.94 4.37
N PRO A 21 2.81 14.72 5.16
CA PRO A 21 2.44 15.00 6.53
C PRO A 21 1.14 15.80 6.60
N ASN A 22 0.38 15.54 7.66
CA ASN A 22 -0.81 16.32 8.03
C ASN A 22 -0.81 16.52 9.56
N GLU A 23 -1.91 17.09 10.09
CA GLU A 23 -2.03 17.39 11.53
C GLU A 23 -1.79 16.18 12.44
N ILE A 24 -2.17 14.97 12.01
CA ILE A 24 -2.00 13.75 12.82
C ILE A 24 -0.65 13.06 12.60
N THR A 25 0.14 13.48 11.60
CA THR A 25 1.46 12.91 11.36
C THR A 25 2.43 13.21 12.51
N GLY A 26 2.43 14.44 13.03
CA GLY A 26 3.41 14.90 14.02
C GLY A 26 4.75 15.33 13.45
N LEU A 27 4.86 15.41 12.12
CA LEU A 27 6.02 15.94 11.39
C LEU A 27 5.52 16.98 10.39
N ASP A 28 6.40 17.89 9.97
CA ASP A 28 6.14 18.86 8.90
C ASP A 28 6.93 18.51 7.63
N ASP A 29 6.71 19.30 6.57
CA ASP A 29 7.32 19.09 5.25
C ASP A 29 8.86 19.21 5.27
N SER A 30 9.47 19.80 6.31
CA SER A 30 10.93 19.87 6.44
C SER A 30 11.55 18.55 6.88
N ARG A 31 10.74 17.65 7.44
CA ARG A 31 11.18 16.36 7.98
C ARG A 31 10.59 15.17 7.25
N CYS A 32 9.47 15.36 6.56
CA CYS A 32 8.79 14.34 5.79
C CYS A 32 8.18 14.97 4.53
N SER A 33 8.57 14.49 3.36
CA SER A 33 8.05 15.05 2.09
C SER A 33 7.75 13.94 1.08
N ALA A 34 6.98 14.26 0.04
CA ALA A 34 6.66 13.30 -1.03
C ALA A 34 7.85 13.13 -2.00
N ARG A 35 9.08 13.20 -1.50
CA ARG A 35 10.31 13.26 -2.27
C ARG A 35 11.41 12.52 -1.53
N CYS A 36 12.18 11.74 -2.28
CA CYS A 36 13.39 11.07 -1.82
C CYS A 36 14.56 11.46 -2.70
N GLU A 37 15.65 11.87 -2.07
CA GLU A 37 16.92 12.13 -2.73
C GLU A 37 17.83 10.93 -2.50
N CYS A 38 18.14 10.24 -3.59
CA CYS A 38 18.94 9.02 -3.62
C CYS A 38 20.19 9.25 -4.49
N GLU A 39 21.20 8.40 -4.34
CA GLU A 39 22.45 8.51 -5.12
C GLU A 39 22.23 8.44 -6.63
N ASP A 40 21.26 7.65 -7.08
CA ASP A 40 20.88 7.41 -8.47
C ASP A 40 19.82 8.41 -8.99
N GLY A 41 19.36 9.33 -8.15
CA GLY A 41 18.47 10.41 -8.55
C GLY A 41 17.40 10.74 -7.53
N VAL A 42 16.41 11.51 -7.99
CA VAL A 42 15.30 11.97 -7.16
C VAL A 42 14.06 11.16 -7.53
N PHE A 43 13.39 10.62 -6.51
CA PHE A 43 12.05 10.06 -6.65
C PHE A 43 11.02 11.00 -6.05
N GLU A 44 10.07 11.44 -6.86
CA GLU A 44 8.94 12.29 -6.47
C GLU A 44 7.73 11.88 -7.32
N PRO A 45 6.78 11.08 -6.78
CA PRO A 45 5.60 10.70 -7.53
C PRO A 45 4.69 11.92 -7.74
N PRO A 46 3.89 11.93 -8.83
CA PRO A 46 2.96 13.02 -9.08
C PRO A 46 1.87 13.08 -8.01
N ASP A 47 1.26 14.25 -7.86
CA ASP A 47 -0.03 14.38 -7.20
C ASP A 47 -1.11 13.71 -8.06
N TYR A 48 -1.60 12.55 -7.62
CA TYR A 48 -2.69 11.85 -8.30
C TYR A 48 -4.02 12.59 -8.07
N THR A 49 -4.65 12.97 -9.18
CA THR A 49 -5.90 13.72 -9.24
C THR A 49 -7.13 12.79 -9.24
N GLU A 50 -8.32 13.37 -9.10
CA GLU A 50 -9.58 12.65 -9.31
C GLU A 50 -9.75 12.12 -10.74
N GLU A 51 -9.05 12.67 -11.72
CA GLU A 51 -9.01 12.11 -13.07
C GLU A 51 -8.20 10.81 -13.10
N ASP A 52 -7.00 10.83 -12.53
CA ASP A 52 -6.15 9.63 -12.40
C ASP A 52 -6.91 8.50 -11.67
N ILE A 53 -7.59 8.83 -10.57
CA ILE A 53 -8.38 7.86 -9.81
C ILE A 53 -9.56 7.31 -10.64
N ARG A 54 -10.23 8.15 -11.43
CA ARG A 54 -11.29 7.68 -12.35
C ARG A 54 -10.75 6.77 -13.44
N GLU A 55 -9.54 7.04 -13.94
CA GLU A 55 -8.90 6.18 -14.93
C GLU A 55 -8.60 4.80 -14.38
N LEU A 56 -8.03 4.71 -13.17
CA LEU A 56 -7.78 3.44 -12.48
C LEU A 56 -9.06 2.63 -12.28
N ASN A 57 -10.12 3.28 -11.82
CA ASN A 57 -11.43 2.65 -11.62
C ASN A 57 -12.12 2.25 -12.94
N GLY A 58 -11.65 2.76 -14.07
CA GLY A 58 -12.12 2.36 -15.40
C GLY A 58 -11.56 1.02 -15.88
N TRP A 59 -10.54 0.47 -15.20
CA TRP A 59 -9.99 -0.85 -15.51
C TRP A 59 -10.77 -1.96 -14.80
N VAL A 60 -10.98 -3.08 -15.49
CA VAL A 60 -11.70 -4.25 -14.99
C VAL A 60 -10.74 -5.41 -14.76
N LEU A 61 -10.63 -5.85 -13.51
CA LEU A 61 -9.89 -7.05 -13.14
C LEU A 61 -10.69 -8.30 -13.50
N LEU A 62 -10.12 -9.17 -14.33
CA LEU A 62 -10.81 -10.37 -14.83
C LEU A 62 -10.87 -11.52 -13.81
N ASP A 63 -9.92 -11.57 -12.89
CA ASP A 63 -9.75 -12.62 -11.87
C ASP A 63 -9.53 -12.00 -10.48
N PRO A 64 -10.56 -11.37 -9.90
CA PRO A 64 -10.43 -10.75 -8.59
C PRO A 64 -10.03 -11.78 -7.51
N PRO A 65 -9.19 -11.38 -6.53
CA PRO A 65 -8.82 -12.24 -5.43
C PRO A 65 -10.04 -12.81 -4.71
N ALA A 66 -9.94 -14.06 -4.26
CA ALA A 66 -10.99 -14.68 -3.46
C ALA A 66 -11.16 -13.97 -2.11
N GLU A 67 -12.39 -13.95 -1.60
CA GLU A 67 -12.67 -13.47 -0.25
C GLU A 67 -11.96 -14.31 0.82
N LEU A 68 -11.55 -13.65 1.90
CA LEU A 68 -10.97 -14.27 3.08
C LEU A 68 -12.06 -14.90 3.95
N ILE A 69 -12.26 -16.21 3.78
CA ILE A 69 -13.25 -16.99 4.53
C ILE A 69 -12.80 -17.39 5.95
N ALA A 70 -11.55 -17.08 6.33
CA ALA A 70 -10.98 -17.38 7.64
C ALA A 70 -10.01 -16.28 8.07
N ASP A 71 -9.73 -16.23 9.37
CA ASP A 71 -8.79 -15.27 9.96
C ASP A 71 -7.34 -15.65 9.59
N PRO A 72 -6.64 -14.83 8.78
CA PRO A 72 -5.27 -15.15 8.37
C PRO A 72 -4.31 -15.16 9.57
N TYR A 73 -4.59 -14.41 10.64
CA TYR A 73 -3.75 -14.37 11.85
C TYR A 73 -3.85 -15.64 12.70
N ALA A 74 -4.81 -16.54 12.43
CA ALA A 74 -4.92 -17.81 13.14
C ALA A 74 -3.85 -18.83 12.72
N ALA A 75 -3.20 -18.65 11.57
CA ALA A 75 -2.17 -19.55 11.04
C ALA A 75 -1.02 -18.79 10.33
N PRO A 76 -0.22 -17.99 11.07
CA PRO A 76 0.73 -17.04 10.48
C PRO A 76 1.98 -17.70 9.87
N ALA A 77 2.31 -18.94 10.26
CA ALA A 77 3.55 -19.61 9.85
C ALA A 77 3.68 -19.89 8.34
N GLY A 78 2.60 -19.75 7.57
CA GLY A 78 2.59 -19.86 6.11
C GLY A 78 2.42 -18.53 5.36
N GLN A 79 2.48 -17.39 6.07
CA GLN A 79 2.12 -16.07 5.55
C GLN A 79 3.27 -15.08 5.70
N ALA A 80 4.46 -15.46 5.23
CA ALA A 80 5.56 -14.54 5.10
C ALA A 80 5.35 -13.65 3.85
N PRO A 81 5.61 -12.33 3.93
CA PRO A 81 5.67 -11.49 2.75
C PRO A 81 6.70 -12.05 1.77
N LEU A 82 6.31 -12.15 0.50
CA LEU A 82 7.22 -12.52 -0.59
C LEU A 82 7.78 -11.23 -1.20
N ASP A 83 8.61 -10.53 -0.41
CA ASP A 83 9.14 -9.20 -0.74
C ASP A 83 10.06 -9.21 -1.97
N GLU A 84 10.60 -10.36 -2.35
CA GLU A 84 11.44 -10.55 -3.54
C GLU A 84 10.66 -10.57 -4.86
N LYS A 85 9.32 -10.68 -4.80
CA LYS A 85 8.46 -10.69 -5.98
C LYS A 85 8.12 -9.28 -6.45
N VAL A 86 7.52 -9.19 -7.62
CA VAL A 86 6.96 -7.95 -8.18
C VAL A 86 5.54 -8.22 -8.63
N CYS A 87 4.57 -7.44 -8.14
CA CYS A 87 3.20 -7.53 -8.62
C CYS A 87 2.99 -6.61 -9.82
N ALA A 88 2.40 -7.15 -10.88
CA ALA A 88 2.11 -6.41 -12.09
C ALA A 88 0.65 -6.48 -12.51
N VAL A 89 0.21 -5.41 -13.17
CA VAL A 89 -1.01 -5.33 -13.96
C VAL A 89 -0.66 -5.79 -15.36
N VAL A 90 -1.20 -6.94 -15.78
CA VAL A 90 -1.00 -7.50 -17.12
C VAL A 90 -2.24 -7.19 -17.95
N PRO A 91 -2.17 -6.29 -18.94
CA PRO A 91 -3.32 -5.97 -19.78
C PRO A 91 -3.73 -7.19 -20.63
N GLU A 92 -5.03 -7.48 -20.64
CA GLU A 92 -5.62 -8.54 -21.46
C GLU A 92 -6.30 -7.97 -22.70
N SER A 93 -7.01 -6.86 -22.54
CA SER A 93 -7.48 -6.02 -23.65
C SER A 93 -7.37 -4.56 -23.24
N PRO A 94 -6.31 -3.86 -23.68
CA PRO A 94 -6.16 -2.42 -23.57
C PRO A 94 -7.39 -1.59 -23.92
N GLU A 95 -8.05 -1.93 -25.02
CA GLU A 95 -9.19 -1.18 -25.55
C GLU A 95 -10.42 -1.36 -24.66
N ALA A 96 -10.59 -2.57 -24.10
CA ALA A 96 -11.64 -2.88 -23.14
C ALA A 96 -11.24 -2.51 -21.69
N ARG A 97 -10.01 -2.03 -21.47
CA ARG A 97 -9.41 -1.79 -20.16
C ARG A 97 -9.53 -2.98 -19.22
N THR A 98 -9.26 -4.19 -19.70
CA THR A 98 -9.26 -5.40 -18.87
C THR A 98 -7.85 -5.84 -18.57
N TYR A 99 -7.65 -6.38 -17.36
CA TYR A 99 -6.33 -6.82 -16.91
C TYR A 99 -6.41 -8.00 -15.93
N ARG A 100 -5.24 -8.60 -15.67
CA ARG A 100 -4.99 -9.57 -14.60
C ARG A 100 -3.89 -9.07 -13.67
N LEU A 101 -3.86 -9.62 -12.48
CA LEU A 101 -2.76 -9.45 -11.54
C LEU A 101 -1.86 -10.68 -11.57
N GLU A 102 -0.56 -10.48 -11.72
CA GLU A 102 0.40 -11.57 -11.70
C GLU A 102 1.66 -11.18 -10.90
N SER A 103 2.18 -12.16 -10.14
CA SER A 103 3.40 -12.00 -9.37
C SER A 103 4.58 -12.58 -10.14
N PHE A 104 5.60 -11.77 -10.35
CA PHE A 104 6.81 -12.12 -11.10
C PHE A 104 8.03 -12.20 -10.18
N ASP A 105 9.05 -12.93 -10.62
CA ASP A 105 10.35 -13.02 -9.93
C ASP A 105 11.24 -11.78 -10.11
N SER A 106 10.94 -10.93 -11.10
CA SER A 106 11.72 -9.74 -11.38
C SER A 106 10.94 -8.73 -12.22
N GLU A 107 11.38 -7.48 -12.19
CA GLU A 107 10.87 -6.44 -13.10
C GLU A 107 11.10 -6.76 -14.58
N GLN A 108 12.18 -7.47 -14.89
CA GLN A 108 12.44 -7.89 -16.26
C GLN A 108 11.34 -8.83 -16.76
N ALA A 109 10.93 -9.80 -15.94
CA ALA A 109 9.86 -10.72 -16.29
C ALA A 109 8.51 -10.00 -16.46
N VAL A 110 8.24 -8.95 -15.69
CA VAL A 110 7.07 -8.07 -15.89
C VAL A 110 7.11 -7.43 -17.28
N ARG A 111 8.25 -6.85 -17.66
CA ARG A 111 8.42 -6.20 -18.97
C ARG A 111 8.28 -7.19 -20.13
N GLU A 112 8.84 -8.39 -19.99
CA GLU A 112 8.71 -9.47 -20.99
C GLU A 112 7.26 -9.96 -21.16
N ALA A 113 6.45 -9.88 -20.09
CA ALA A 113 5.02 -10.17 -20.13
C ALA A 113 4.17 -8.99 -20.62
N GLY A 114 4.76 -7.83 -20.95
CA GLY A 114 4.04 -6.63 -21.35
C GLY A 114 3.19 -6.02 -20.21
N GLY A 115 3.53 -6.31 -18.96
CA GLY A 115 2.82 -5.81 -17.79
C GLY A 115 3.39 -4.48 -17.26
N TRP A 116 2.61 -3.84 -16.39
CA TRP A 116 3.03 -2.67 -15.62
C TRP A 116 3.27 -3.05 -14.17
N ILE A 117 4.44 -2.70 -13.63
CA ILE A 117 4.71 -2.86 -12.21
C ILE A 117 3.73 -1.98 -11.43
N THR A 118 3.08 -2.56 -10.42
CA THR A 118 2.12 -1.83 -9.59
C THR A 118 2.50 -1.80 -8.11
N HIS A 119 3.31 -2.72 -7.62
CA HIS A 119 4.03 -2.62 -6.36
C HIS A 119 5.11 -3.71 -6.29
N THR A 120 6.09 -3.54 -5.41
CA THR A 120 7.01 -4.64 -5.05
C THR A 120 6.35 -5.60 -4.06
N GLY A 121 6.84 -6.83 -3.99
CA GLY A 121 6.18 -7.94 -3.30
C GLY A 121 5.12 -8.64 -4.16
N ALA A 122 4.70 -9.84 -3.74
CA ALA A 122 3.68 -10.62 -4.45
C ALA A 122 2.31 -9.93 -4.43
N CYS A 123 1.51 -10.16 -5.46
CA CYS A 123 0.12 -9.71 -5.49
C CYS A 123 -0.68 -10.35 -4.35
N GLY A 124 -1.61 -9.57 -3.79
CA GLY A 124 -2.50 -10.00 -2.72
C GLY A 124 -3.89 -9.40 -2.88
N VAL A 125 -4.69 -9.49 -1.81
CA VAL A 125 -6.10 -9.13 -1.84
C VAL A 125 -6.38 -7.63 -2.01
N CYS A 126 -5.35 -6.77 -1.90
CA CYS A 126 -5.42 -5.32 -2.08
C CYS A 126 -4.68 -4.82 -3.33
N SER A 127 -4.26 -5.72 -4.22
CA SER A 127 -3.39 -5.38 -5.36
C SER A 127 -4.13 -4.78 -6.56
N SER A 128 -5.46 -4.79 -6.58
CA SER A 128 -6.24 -4.27 -7.71
C SER A 128 -6.02 -2.75 -7.94
N LEU A 129 -6.32 -2.27 -9.15
CA LEU A 129 -6.29 -0.86 -9.47
C LEU A 129 -7.39 -0.07 -8.73
N ALA A 130 -8.52 -0.72 -8.43
CA ALA A 130 -9.59 -0.14 -7.62
C ALA A 130 -9.12 0.09 -6.17
N ASP A 131 -8.41 -0.88 -5.56
CA ASP A 131 -7.85 -0.69 -4.21
C ASP A 131 -6.69 0.32 -4.24
N LEU A 132 -5.84 0.31 -5.28
CA LEU A 132 -4.82 1.35 -5.50
C LEU A 132 -5.43 2.75 -5.53
N ALA A 133 -6.57 2.94 -6.19
CA ALA A 133 -7.30 4.20 -6.22
C ALA A 133 -7.71 4.67 -4.80
N VAL A 134 -8.07 3.75 -3.89
CA VAL A 134 -8.30 4.09 -2.47
C VAL A 134 -7.00 4.53 -1.81
N TYR A 135 -5.90 3.81 -2.06
CA TYR A 135 -4.59 4.15 -1.51
C TYR A 135 -4.09 5.54 -1.94
N MET A 136 -4.36 5.93 -3.18
CA MET A 136 -4.04 7.25 -3.74
C MET A 136 -4.91 8.36 -3.16
N ARG A 137 -6.23 8.13 -3.07
CA ARG A 137 -7.20 9.13 -2.59
C ARG A 137 -6.98 9.47 -1.13
N GLU A 138 -6.75 8.45 -0.30
CA GLU A 138 -6.65 8.59 1.15
C GLU A 138 -5.17 8.62 1.57
N SER A 139 -4.55 9.80 1.65
CA SER A 139 -3.17 9.92 2.13
C SER A 139 -3.01 9.52 3.61
N ASP A 140 -4.08 9.66 4.41
CA ASP A 140 -4.18 9.13 5.77
C ASP A 140 -5.31 8.11 5.88
N LEU A 141 -4.96 6.84 5.67
CA LEU A 141 -5.92 5.74 5.78
C LEU A 141 -6.05 5.19 7.20
N ALA A 142 -5.05 5.44 8.05
CA ALA A 142 -5.10 5.01 9.44
C ALA A 142 -6.29 5.68 10.15
N THR A 143 -6.58 6.95 9.87
CA THR A 143 -7.74 7.66 10.44
C THR A 143 -9.11 7.03 10.08
N PRO A 144 -9.50 6.88 8.79
CA PRO A 144 -10.80 6.31 8.43
C PRO A 144 -10.92 4.83 8.84
N VAL A 145 -9.86 4.03 8.76
CA VAL A 145 -9.88 2.63 9.23
C VAL A 145 -10.09 2.57 10.75
N ARG A 146 -9.37 3.38 11.54
CA ARG A 146 -9.59 3.50 12.99
C ARG A 146 -11.01 3.94 13.32
N ARG A 147 -11.59 4.87 12.54
CA ARG A 147 -12.98 5.29 12.70
C ARG A 147 -13.95 4.12 12.48
N CYS A 148 -13.72 3.29 11.47
CA CYS A 148 -14.50 2.07 11.27
C CYS A 148 -14.37 1.08 12.43
N ALA A 149 -13.16 0.92 12.97
CA ALA A 149 -12.89 0.09 14.15
C ALA A 149 -13.70 0.56 15.38
N LEU A 150 -13.67 1.86 15.66
CA LEU A 150 -14.37 2.46 16.80
C LEU A 150 -15.89 2.37 16.65
N LYS A 151 -16.41 2.69 15.45
CA LYS A 151 -17.85 2.59 15.15
C LYS A 151 -18.37 1.16 15.32
N ASN A 152 -17.53 0.17 15.06
CA ASN A 152 -17.89 -1.24 15.10
C ASN A 152 -17.28 -1.98 16.30
N PHE A 153 -16.90 -1.28 17.38
CA PHE A 153 -16.27 -1.91 18.55
C PHE A 153 -17.13 -3.03 19.18
N PHE A 154 -18.46 -2.88 19.12
CA PHE A 154 -19.49 -3.87 19.49
C PHE A 154 -20.33 -4.33 18.28
N GLY A 155 -19.92 -3.99 17.07
CA GLY A 155 -20.64 -4.32 15.83
C GLY A 155 -20.34 -5.73 15.33
N SER A 156 -21.09 -6.18 14.32
CA SER A 156 -20.77 -7.40 13.58
C SER A 156 -19.60 -7.18 12.61
N MET A 157 -18.98 -8.28 12.16
CA MET A 157 -17.99 -8.25 11.08
C MET A 157 -18.54 -7.54 9.84
N GLU A 158 -19.75 -7.88 9.40
CA GLU A 158 -20.38 -7.25 8.22
C GLU A 158 -20.55 -5.73 8.36
N SER A 159 -20.90 -5.22 9.55
CA SER A 159 -21.01 -3.77 9.76
C SER A 159 -19.64 -3.08 9.70
N HIS A 160 -18.57 -3.77 10.09
CA HIS A 160 -17.21 -3.27 9.94
C HIS A 160 -16.78 -3.31 8.47
N LEU A 161 -16.99 -4.43 7.77
CA LEU A 161 -16.68 -4.55 6.34
C LEU A 161 -17.41 -3.48 5.53
N ALA A 162 -18.71 -3.28 5.75
CA ALA A 162 -19.48 -2.23 5.07
C ALA A 162 -18.92 -0.82 5.33
N CYS A 163 -18.32 -0.58 6.49
CA CYS A 163 -17.64 0.69 6.77
C CYS A 163 -16.34 0.84 5.97
N LEU A 164 -15.54 -0.23 5.86
CA LEU A 164 -14.30 -0.24 5.09
C LEU A 164 -14.56 -0.17 3.58
N GLU A 165 -15.58 -0.87 3.08
CA GLU A 165 -16.04 -0.80 1.69
C GLU A 165 -16.55 0.61 1.35
N ALA A 166 -17.15 1.33 2.31
CA ALA A 166 -17.55 2.72 2.12
C ALA A 166 -16.37 3.71 2.03
N ILE A 167 -15.15 3.31 2.42
CA ILE A 167 -13.91 4.04 2.10
C ILE A 167 -13.55 3.85 0.61
N GLY A 168 -14.00 2.74 0.01
CA GLY A 168 -13.82 2.39 -1.39
C GLY A 168 -13.14 1.04 -1.61
N PHE A 169 -12.71 0.34 -0.55
CA PHE A 169 -12.05 -0.96 -0.69
C PHE A 169 -12.95 -2.01 -1.29
N GLN A 170 -12.37 -2.87 -2.11
CA GLN A 170 -13.01 -4.12 -2.50
C GLN A 170 -13.07 -5.07 -1.31
N ARG A 171 -14.07 -5.96 -1.29
CA ARG A 171 -14.35 -6.83 -0.14
C ARG A 171 -13.16 -7.66 0.34
N PRO A 172 -12.35 -8.31 -0.53
CA PRO A 172 -11.15 -9.02 -0.09
C PRO A 172 -10.14 -8.12 0.64
N CYS A 173 -9.91 -6.90 0.14
CA CYS A 173 -9.04 -5.93 0.81
C CYS A 173 -9.64 -5.41 2.12
N ALA A 174 -10.95 -5.14 2.16
CA ALA A 174 -11.66 -4.77 3.38
C ALA A 174 -11.56 -5.87 4.46
N GLN A 175 -11.59 -7.15 4.08
CA GLN A 175 -11.45 -8.27 5.01
C GLN A 175 -10.08 -8.31 5.67
N ILE A 176 -8.97 -8.11 4.94
CA ILE A 176 -7.65 -8.09 5.57
C ILE A 176 -7.48 -6.88 6.51
N TRP A 177 -8.04 -5.72 6.15
CA TRP A 177 -8.09 -4.55 7.06
C TRP A 177 -8.90 -4.81 8.33
N TYR A 178 -10.03 -5.52 8.21
CA TYR A 178 -10.82 -5.97 9.36
C TYR A 178 -10.02 -6.89 10.27
N TYR A 179 -9.39 -7.94 9.72
CA TYR A 179 -8.61 -8.89 10.50
C TYR A 179 -7.38 -8.24 11.14
N ASN A 180 -6.67 -7.35 10.42
CA ASN A 180 -5.58 -6.54 10.96
C ASN A 180 -6.06 -5.74 12.17
N THR A 181 -7.17 -5.00 12.01
CA THR A 181 -7.73 -4.18 13.10
C THR A 181 -8.08 -5.02 14.33
N ARG A 182 -8.66 -6.21 14.13
CA ARG A 182 -8.98 -7.14 15.22
C ARG A 182 -7.72 -7.65 15.91
N HIS A 183 -6.71 -8.07 15.15
CA HIS A 183 -5.46 -8.57 15.68
C HIS A 183 -4.68 -7.49 16.44
N THR A 184 -4.55 -6.29 15.86
CA THR A 184 -3.93 -5.12 16.52
C THR A 184 -4.66 -4.74 17.79
N ARG A 185 -6.00 -4.81 17.83
CA ARG A 185 -6.75 -4.61 19.08
C ARG A 185 -6.38 -5.66 20.13
N GLN A 186 -6.12 -6.92 19.75
CA GLN A 186 -5.77 -7.97 20.69
C GLN A 186 -4.33 -7.81 21.22
N GLU A 187 -3.38 -7.60 20.32
CA GLU A 187 -1.94 -7.59 20.63
C GLU A 187 -1.42 -6.22 21.09
N CYS A 188 -2.02 -5.13 20.63
CA CYS A 188 -1.52 -3.76 20.80
C CYS A 188 -2.50 -2.84 21.55
N SER A 189 -3.52 -3.40 22.22
CA SER A 189 -4.51 -2.62 22.98
C SER A 189 -3.87 -1.62 23.93
N ARG A 190 -2.85 -2.02 24.69
CA ARG A 190 -2.22 -1.18 25.71
C ARG A 190 -1.54 0.07 25.11
N PRO A 191 -0.56 -0.04 24.20
CA PRO A 191 0.07 1.16 23.61
C PRO A 191 -0.93 1.99 22.81
N CYS A 192 -1.90 1.37 22.13
CA CYS A 192 -2.90 2.10 21.36
C CYS A 192 -3.94 2.85 22.20
N LEU A 193 -4.32 2.33 23.36
CA LEU A 193 -5.17 3.06 24.31
C LEU A 193 -4.41 4.20 25.00
N ALA A 194 -3.13 3.99 25.31
CA ALA A 194 -2.29 5.03 25.90
C ALA A 194 -2.02 6.18 24.92
N GLY A 195 -1.86 5.88 23.63
CA GLY A 195 -1.65 6.85 22.56
C GLY A 195 -2.92 7.35 21.86
N LEU A 196 -4.10 7.27 22.49
CA LEU A 196 -5.33 7.81 21.89
C LEU A 196 -5.20 9.32 21.65
N GLY A 197 -5.35 9.74 20.39
CA GLY A 197 -5.19 11.13 19.98
C GLY A 197 -3.74 11.59 19.81
N ALA A 198 -2.75 10.71 20.01
CA ALA A 198 -1.36 11.00 19.71
C ALA A 198 -1.12 11.07 18.19
N THR A 199 -0.13 11.86 17.79
CA THR A 199 0.42 11.90 16.43
C THR A 199 1.08 10.58 16.08
N TYR A 200 1.23 10.29 14.79
CA TYR A 200 1.83 9.04 14.32
C TYR A 200 3.33 8.93 14.58
N HIS A 201 4.02 10.06 14.59
CA HIS A 201 5.44 10.16 14.87
C HIS A 201 5.72 10.92 16.16
N ASP A 202 6.79 10.51 16.82
CA ASP A 202 7.42 11.23 17.92
C ASP A 202 8.32 12.35 17.36
N ASP A 203 8.78 13.26 18.23
CA ASP A 203 9.60 14.42 17.84
C ASP A 203 10.94 14.04 17.18
N ASP A 204 11.42 12.80 17.32
CA ASP A 204 12.63 12.30 16.66
C ASP A 204 12.35 11.70 15.26
N GLY A 205 11.08 11.61 14.86
CA GLY A 205 10.64 11.03 13.59
C GLY A 205 10.35 9.53 13.68
N ALA A 206 10.57 8.89 14.84
CA ALA A 206 10.18 7.52 15.05
C ALA A 206 8.66 7.36 15.08
N LEU A 207 8.18 6.15 14.78
CA LEU A 207 6.76 5.81 14.94
C LEU A 207 6.39 5.75 16.42
N ASN A 208 5.23 6.30 16.78
CA ASN A 208 4.70 6.14 18.13
C ASN A 208 4.50 4.65 18.50
N GLU A 209 4.39 4.35 19.79
CA GLU A 209 4.32 2.96 20.28
C GLU A 209 3.14 2.15 19.71
N CYS A 210 2.00 2.79 19.45
CA CYS A 210 0.82 2.11 18.90
C CYS A 210 1.05 1.66 17.45
N ILE A 211 1.51 2.58 16.59
CA ILE A 211 1.79 2.27 15.19
C ILE A 211 2.94 1.26 15.08
N ARG A 212 3.97 1.42 15.90
CA ARG A 212 5.10 0.47 15.94
C ARG A 212 4.64 -0.93 16.32
N CYS A 213 3.79 -1.05 17.35
CA CYS A 213 3.21 -2.33 17.72
C CYS A 213 2.37 -2.95 16.58
N ASP A 214 1.55 -2.16 15.89
CA ASP A 214 0.79 -2.62 14.72
C ASP A 214 1.73 -3.14 13.60
N GLU A 215 2.78 -2.39 13.25
CA GLU A 215 3.76 -2.82 12.24
C GLU A 215 4.50 -4.10 12.65
N ASP A 216 4.85 -4.26 13.93
CA ASP A 216 5.61 -5.41 14.42
C ASP A 216 4.73 -6.66 14.62
N ARG A 217 3.49 -6.50 15.11
CA ARG A 217 2.62 -7.61 15.51
C ARG A 217 1.68 -8.02 14.39
N SER A 218 1.11 -7.07 13.66
CA SER A 218 0.12 -7.34 12.61
C SER A 218 0.69 -7.19 11.20
N GLY A 219 1.70 -6.32 11.05
CA GLY A 219 2.32 -6.00 9.77
C GLY A 219 2.78 -7.19 8.91
N PRO A 220 3.44 -8.24 9.46
CA PRO A 220 3.90 -9.36 8.65
C PRO A 220 2.78 -10.09 7.89
N VAL A 221 1.72 -10.47 8.60
CA VAL A 221 0.54 -11.12 8.00
C VAL A 221 -0.21 -10.14 7.09
N PHE A 222 -0.39 -8.89 7.52
CA PHE A 222 -1.05 -7.89 6.70
C PHE A 222 -0.36 -7.72 5.36
N LYS A 223 0.97 -7.53 5.33
CA LYS A 223 1.75 -7.37 4.10
C LYS A 223 1.67 -8.61 3.21
N ALA A 224 1.79 -9.81 3.79
CA ALA A 224 1.73 -11.05 3.04
C ALA A 224 0.36 -11.27 2.35
N VAL A 225 -0.73 -10.94 3.03
CA VAL A 225 -2.09 -11.18 2.51
C VAL A 225 -2.57 -10.03 1.61
N SER A 226 -2.32 -8.78 2.03
CA SER A 226 -2.72 -7.60 1.25
C SER A 226 -1.94 -7.49 -0.07
N GLY A 227 -0.66 -7.87 -0.08
CA GLY A 227 0.28 -7.68 -1.19
C GLY A 227 0.68 -6.21 -1.38
N ARG A 228 -0.28 -5.28 -1.25
CA ARG A 228 -0.10 -3.85 -1.41
C ARG A 228 -0.08 -3.09 -0.09
N THR A 229 0.91 -2.22 0.05
CA THR A 229 0.96 -1.10 1.00
C THR A 229 1.26 0.19 0.24
N ARG A 230 1.13 1.36 0.89
CA ARG A 230 1.59 2.62 0.28
C ARG A 230 3.10 2.62 0.05
N ARG A 231 3.85 2.05 1.00
CA ARG A 231 5.31 1.97 1.00
C ARG A 231 5.84 1.20 -0.22
N ASN A 232 5.34 0.00 -0.47
CA ASN A 232 5.77 -0.82 -1.61
C ASN A 232 5.14 -0.40 -2.96
N SER A 233 4.24 0.59 -2.95
CA SER A 233 3.66 1.19 -4.16
C SER A 233 4.28 2.56 -4.50
N GLY A 234 5.16 3.12 -3.66
CA GLY A 234 5.69 4.47 -3.88
C GLY A 234 4.68 5.59 -3.67
N LEU A 235 3.65 5.36 -2.83
CA LEU A 235 2.63 6.36 -2.52
C LEU A 235 2.96 7.10 -1.21
N PRO A 236 3.00 8.44 -1.21
CA PRO A 236 3.23 9.20 0.01
C PRO A 236 2.01 9.09 0.93
N SER A 237 2.24 9.03 2.24
CA SER A 237 1.18 8.88 3.24
C SER A 237 1.44 9.71 4.49
N ALA A 238 0.42 9.90 5.32
CA ALA A 238 0.56 10.55 6.63
C ALA A 238 1.48 9.77 7.59
N LEU A 239 1.77 8.50 7.29
CA LEU A 239 2.77 7.68 7.96
C LEU A 239 4.09 7.77 7.18
N CYS A 240 4.97 8.65 7.63
CA CYS A 240 6.25 8.93 6.97
C CYS A 240 7.21 7.74 7.12
N ARG A 241 7.94 7.36 6.07
CA ARG A 241 8.84 6.19 6.08
C ARG A 241 10.23 6.53 5.57
N PRO A 242 11.28 5.87 6.07
CA PRO A 242 12.62 6.01 5.51
C PRO A 242 12.60 5.80 3.99
N CYS A 243 13.23 6.72 3.25
CA CYS A 243 13.19 6.74 1.79
C CYS A 243 13.72 5.46 1.15
N ASP A 244 14.74 4.85 1.75
CA ASP A 244 15.33 3.56 1.35
C ASP A 244 14.36 2.37 1.46
N THR A 245 13.27 2.51 2.23
CA THR A 245 12.24 1.47 2.37
C THR A 245 11.08 1.61 1.39
N VAL A 246 11.07 2.65 0.54
CA VAL A 246 9.96 2.98 -0.36
C VAL A 246 10.27 2.55 -1.79
N SER A 247 9.30 1.88 -2.42
CA SER A 247 9.42 1.51 -3.83
C SER A 247 9.26 2.74 -4.72
N ARG A 248 10.11 2.87 -5.72
CA ARG A 248 10.15 4.04 -6.61
C ARG A 248 9.29 3.79 -7.85
N ILE A 249 7.98 3.77 -7.65
CA ILE A 249 6.98 3.42 -8.68
C ILE A 249 6.10 4.64 -8.97
N VAL A 250 5.93 4.96 -10.25
CA VAL A 250 4.95 5.94 -10.74
C VAL A 250 3.81 5.19 -11.38
N HIS A 251 2.58 5.53 -11.01
CA HIS A 251 1.38 4.86 -11.48
C HIS A 251 0.82 5.55 -12.71
N ARG A 252 1.12 4.98 -13.88
CA ARG A 252 0.50 5.29 -15.16
C ARG A 252 0.17 3.97 -15.85
N TYR A 253 -1.08 3.81 -16.27
CA TYR A 253 -1.57 2.59 -16.93
C TYR A 253 -2.18 2.96 -18.28
N PRO A 254 -1.33 3.37 -19.25
CA PRO A 254 -1.79 3.70 -20.60
C PRO A 254 -2.44 2.48 -21.26
N PRO A 255 -3.24 2.66 -22.33
CA PRO A 255 -3.76 1.52 -23.09
C PRO A 255 -2.61 0.65 -23.63
N THR A 256 -1.50 1.25 -24.09
CA THR A 256 -0.38 0.47 -24.63
C THR A 256 0.85 0.51 -23.71
N PRO A 257 1.45 -0.66 -23.37
CA PRO A 257 2.64 -0.69 -22.51
C PRO A 257 3.85 0.07 -23.06
N GLU A 258 3.97 0.20 -24.38
CA GLU A 258 5.03 0.95 -25.06
C GLU A 258 5.01 2.47 -24.77
N GLU A 259 3.90 2.98 -24.22
CA GLU A 259 3.75 4.38 -23.78
C GLU A 259 4.06 4.57 -22.28
N SER A 260 4.54 3.53 -21.61
CA SER A 260 4.93 3.61 -20.20
C SER A 260 6.34 4.21 -20.09
N PRO A 261 6.55 5.25 -19.28
CA PRO A 261 7.85 5.89 -19.09
C PRO A 261 8.89 4.97 -18.43
#